data_AF-A0A194XNB3-F1
#
_entry.id   AF-A0A194XNB3-F1
#
_cell.length_a   1.000
_cell.length_b   1.000
_cell.length_c   1.000
_cell.angle_alpha   90.00
_cell.angle_beta   90.00
_cell.angle_gamma   90.00
#
_symmetry.space_group_name_H-M   'P 1'
#
loop_
_entity.id
_entity.type
_entity.pdbx_description
1 polymer ?
#
loop_
_entity_poly.entity_id
_entity_poly.type
_entity_poly.pdbx_seq_one_letter_code
_entity_poly.pdbx_strand_id
1 'polypeptide(L)' 'HVAHCFDYIRQSLICSGDTTLEAFLEADGETLRKQGSSGWGVAHKCVDFDALSRWTDQHKDPGP' A
#
# COMPACT_ATOMS: atom_id res chain seq x y z
N HIS A 1 11.74 -24.29 -12.01
CA HIS A 1 11.54 -24.23 -10.54
C HIS A 1 11.60 -22.81 -10.00
N VAL A 2 12.76 -22.13 -10.05
CA VAL A 2 12.94 -20.74 -9.56
C VAL A 2 11.90 -19.76 -10.12
N ALA A 3 11.55 -19.86 -11.40
CA ALA A 3 10.52 -19.03 -12.03
C ALA A 3 9.13 -19.12 -11.34
N HIS A 4 8.73 -20.31 -10.88
CA HIS A 4 7.46 -20.48 -10.17
C HIS A 4 7.49 -19.86 -8.77
N CYS A 5 8.64 -19.90 -8.10
CA CYS A 5 8.80 -19.24 -6.80
C CYS A 5 8.59 -17.73 -6.92
N PHE A 6 9.20 -17.09 -7.92
CA PHE A 6 9.00 -15.67 -8.17
C PHE A 6 7.57 -15.35 -8.58
N ASP A 7 6.93 -16.21 -9.36
CA ASP A 7 5.52 -15.99 -9.72
C ASP A 7 4.59 -16.08 -8.50
N TYR A 8 4.85 -16.98 -7.54
CA TYR A 8 4.09 -17.02 -6.29
C TYR A 8 4.30 -15.78 -5.42
N ILE A 9 5.53 -15.26 -5.33
CA ILE A 9 5.80 -14.00 -4.61
C ILE A 9 5.03 -12.85 -5.27
N ARG A 10 5.10 -12.74 -6.60
CA ARG A 10 4.34 -11.73 -7.35
C ARG A 10 2.84 -11.86 -7.10
N GLN A 11 2.27 -13.06 -7.18
CA GLN A 11 0.86 -13.30 -6.91
C GLN A 11 0.47 -12.89 -5.48
N SER A 12 1.31 -13.19 -4.48
CA SER A 12 1.07 -12.77 -3.09
C SER A 12 1.04 -11.24 -2.92
N LEU A 13 1.96 -10.54 -3.58
CA LEU A 13 2.01 -9.07 -3.55
C LEU A 13 0.82 -8.42 -4.28
N ILE A 14 0.32 -9.06 -5.33
CA ILE A 14 -0.88 -8.59 -6.06
C ILE A 14 -2.14 -8.80 -5.23
N CYS A 15 -2.30 -10.00 -4.66
CA CYS A 15 -3.52 -10.36 -3.92
C CYS A 15 -3.59 -9.75 -2.52
N SER A 16 -2.45 -9.42 -1.92
CA SER A 16 -2.36 -8.82 -0.58
C SER A 16 -1.63 -7.48 -0.60
N GLY A 17 -1.60 -6.83 -1.75
CA GLY A 17 -1.03 -5.50 -1.89
C GLY A 17 -1.84 -4.51 -1.07
N ASP A 18 -1.20 -3.81 -0.16
CA ASP A 18 -1.83 -2.80 0.67
C ASP A 18 -1.31 -1.42 0.27
N THR A 19 -2.24 -0.54 -0.11
CA THR A 19 -1.95 0.85 -0.49
C THR A 19 -2.44 1.84 0.56
N THR A 20 -2.81 1.35 1.74
CA THR A 20 -3.33 2.18 2.81
C THR A 20 -2.21 3.07 3.34
N LEU A 21 -2.40 4.39 3.25
CA LEU A 21 -1.46 5.34 3.84
C LEU A 21 -1.61 5.33 5.36
N GLU A 22 -0.49 5.21 6.07
CA GLU A 22 -0.49 5.29 7.53
C GLU A 22 -0.95 6.67 7.99
N ALA A 23 -1.94 6.70 8.88
CA ALA A 23 -2.38 7.92 9.52
C ALA A 23 -1.37 8.36 10.58
N PHE A 24 -1.20 9.66 10.74
CA PHE A 24 -0.43 10.23 11.83
C PHE A 24 -1.37 10.37 13.02
N LEU A 25 -1.45 9.35 13.88
CA LEU A 25 -2.32 9.33 15.05
C LEU A 25 -1.51 9.55 16.34
N GLU A 26 -2.12 10.20 17.32
CA GLU A 26 -1.64 10.27 18.70
C GLU A 26 -1.85 8.92 19.42
N ALA A 27 -1.41 8.83 20.68
CA ALA A 27 -1.51 7.61 21.47
C ALA A 27 -2.96 7.16 21.78
N ASP A 28 -3.94 8.05 21.62
CA ASP A 28 -5.36 7.75 21.76
C ASP A 28 -5.94 7.00 20.55
N GLY A 29 -5.22 6.92 19.44
CA GLY A 29 -5.63 6.24 18.21
C GLY A 29 -6.71 6.98 17.40
N GLU A 30 -7.11 8.18 17.80
CA GLU A 30 -8.18 8.96 17.16
C GLU A 30 -7.72 10.36 16.73
N THR A 31 -6.84 10.99 17.52
CA THR A 31 -6.40 12.36 17.26
C THR A 31 -5.28 12.39 16.23
N LEU A 32 -5.36 13.29 15.25
CA LEU A 32 -4.31 13.44 14.23
C LEU A 32 -3.09 14.19 14.80
N ARG A 33 -1.90 13.59 14.66
CA ARG A 33 -0.59 14.17 14.91
C ARG A 33 -0.07 14.89 13.67
N LYS A 34 0.72 15.94 13.86
CA LYS A 34 1.27 16.75 12.75
C LYS A 34 2.42 16.10 11.95
N GLN A 35 3.08 15.07 12.48
CA GLN A 35 4.29 14.50 11.88
C GLN A 35 4.55 13.05 12.33
N GLY A 36 5.20 12.23 11.49
CA GLY A 36 5.63 10.86 11.77
C GLY A 36 4.49 9.83 11.81
N SER A 37 4.81 8.53 11.73
CA SER A 37 3.81 7.45 11.66
C SER A 37 3.26 7.02 13.03
N SER A 38 1.99 6.57 13.05
CA SER A 38 1.37 5.86 14.17
C SER A 38 1.75 4.38 14.24
N GLY A 39 2.13 3.77 13.12
CA GLY A 39 2.51 2.36 12.97
C GLY A 39 1.38 1.34 13.16
N TRP A 40 0.21 1.72 13.70
CA TRP A 40 -0.90 0.81 14.03
C TRP A 40 -2.27 1.50 13.95
N GLY A 41 -3.35 0.70 13.94
CA GLY A 41 -4.73 1.19 14.06
C GLY A 41 -5.39 1.61 12.75
N VAL A 42 -4.68 1.55 11.63
CA VAL A 42 -5.22 1.89 10.31
C VAL A 42 -5.95 0.68 9.72
N ALA A 43 -7.19 0.87 9.29
CA ALA A 43 -7.97 -0.19 8.69
C ALA A 43 -7.52 -0.45 7.24
N HIS A 44 -6.96 -1.64 7.01
CA HIS A 44 -6.57 -2.11 5.69
C HIS A 44 -7.79 -2.65 4.93
N LYS A 45 -7.90 -2.33 3.64
CA LYS A 45 -8.97 -2.82 2.76
C LYS A 45 -8.38 -3.50 1.54
N CYS A 46 -9.11 -4.50 1.04
CA CYS A 46 -8.75 -5.14 -0.23
C CYS A 46 -8.73 -4.09 -1.36
N VAL A 47 -7.75 -4.19 -2.24
CA VAL A 47 -7.57 -3.27 -3.37
C VAL A 47 -7.79 -3.99 -4.69
N ASP A 48 -8.36 -3.28 -5.66
CA ASP A 48 -8.37 -3.72 -7.06
C ASP A 48 -7.00 -3.39 -7.66
N PHE A 49 -6.17 -4.43 -7.82
CA PHE A 49 -4.81 -4.28 -8.34
C PHE A 49 -4.78 -3.71 -9.77
N ASP A 50 -5.75 -4.04 -10.61
CA ASP A 50 -5.77 -3.54 -11.98
C ASP A 50 -6.11 -2.04 -12.00
N ALA A 51 -7.03 -1.62 -11.13
CA ALA A 51 -7.33 -0.19 -10.95
C ALA A 51 -6.11 0.58 -10.42
N LEU A 52 -5.41 0.01 -9.43
CA LEU A 52 -4.18 0.59 -8.89
C LEU A 52 -3.11 0.75 -9.98
N SER A 53 -2.82 -0.32 -10.74
CA SER A 53 -1.82 -0.28 -11.80
C SER A 53 -2.12 0.79 -12.84
N ARG A 54 -3.38 0.90 -13.28
CA ARG A 54 -3.80 1.95 -14.23
C ARG A 54 -3.60 3.35 -13.66
N TRP A 55 -3.94 3.56 -12.39
CA TRP A 55 -3.76 4.85 -11.74
C TRP A 55 -2.28 5.22 -11.65
N THR A 56 -1.42 4.28 -11.25
CA THR A 56 0.04 4.49 -11.17
C THR A 56 0.62 4.84 -12.55
N ASP A 57 0.19 4.15 -13.61
CA ASP A 57 0.66 4.45 -14.97
C ASP A 57 0.29 5.85 -15.46
N GLN A 58 -0.84 6.40 -15.01
CA GLN A 58 -1.30 7.74 -15.36
C GLN A 58 -0.58 8.83 -14.56
N HIS A 59 -0.14 8.51 -13.34
CA HIS A 59 0.44 9.47 -12.39
C HIS A 59 1.93 9.26 -12.13
N LYS A 60 2.58 8.37 -12.88
CA LYS A 60 4.04 8.20 -12.80
C LYS A 60 4.72 9.52 -13.12
N ASP A 61 5.65 9.92 -12.25
CA ASP A 61 6.52 11.07 -12.51
C ASP A 61 7.26 10.80 -13.84
N PRO A 62 7.11 11.67 -14.86
CA PRO A 62 7.82 11.52 -16.13
C PRO A 62 9.35 11.56 -15.95
N GLY A 63 9.86 11.94 -14.78
CA GLY A 63 11.28 12.10 -14.51
C GLY A 63 11.85 13.36 -15.16
N PRO A 64 13.09 13.74 -14.84
CA PRO A 64 13.80 14.82 -15.54
C PRO A 64 14.17 14.45 -16.98
#